data_AF-A0A9D8M5Y5-F1
#
_entry.id   AF-A0A9D8M5Y5-F1
#
_cell.length_a   1.000
_cell.length_b   1.000
_cell.length_c   1.000
_cell.angle_alpha   90.00
_cell.angle_beta   90.00
_cell.angle_gamma   90.00
#
_symmetry.space_group_name_H-M   'P 1'
#
loop_
_entity.id
_entity.type
_entity.pdbx_description
1 polymer ?
#
loop_
_entity_poly.entity_id
_entity_poly.type
_entity_poly.pdbx_seq_one_letter_code
_entity_poly.pdbx_strand_id
1 'polypeptide(L)'
;LSPIQLASAYAAFGNNGVYNKPHTIKEIVFRDGSKITNKAEPVVAMNNYTAYMITDMLRDVVSSKPNATGTAARVSGLDIAGKTGTTNYDSDEFRTYNLPSTAVPDSWFVGYSTNYSIAIWSGYEKRKDPITTWDERRLPQVLFSKIMSQISEGKETKRFTKPSSVVEATIEVGTEPLKLASEHTPSDKRRTELFVRGTEPTEVSDEYKEEDIGAPFNLQAVNHTPGLVDLTWDYTVPEDYEDANVQFEVSMTSEDGKSTIVTTTADKRATVSGIEAGKTYTFTVVAIIDDVRSSPASVTIKIDGGVEEPDVESPDGADEPSPPNNNNGNGNQGKPGGNNNGGNNGNNGGNNGGNNNGNHPNPGNGNGNNNNQNDGNNQGVNPPAEPAPPTQTQ
;
A
#
# COMPACT_ATOMS: atom_id res chain seq x y z
N LEU A 1 24.30 6.69 33.85
CA LEU A 1 23.27 5.67 34.16
C LEU A 1 23.98 4.35 34.47
N SER A 2 23.40 3.50 35.32
CA SER A 2 23.93 2.16 35.62
C SER A 2 23.36 1.09 34.66
N PRO A 3 24.06 -0.05 34.46
CA PRO A 3 23.54 -1.14 33.60
C PRO A 3 22.16 -1.66 34.03
N ILE A 4 21.90 -1.77 35.34
CA ILE A 4 20.59 -2.21 35.85
C ILE A 4 19.47 -1.24 35.49
N GLN A 5 19.74 0.08 35.45
CA GLN A 5 18.77 1.08 34.98
C GLN A 5 18.48 0.89 33.49
N LEU A 6 19.51 0.78 32.63
CA LEU A 6 19.31 0.58 31.19
C LEU A 6 18.57 -0.74 30.88
N ALA A 7 18.96 -1.84 31.52
CA ALA A 7 18.28 -3.12 31.34
C ALA A 7 16.80 -3.03 31.77
N SER A 8 16.49 -2.39 32.90
CA SER A 8 15.10 -2.21 33.32
C SER A 8 14.28 -1.30 32.38
N ALA A 9 14.91 -0.30 31.76
CA ALA A 9 14.26 0.55 30.77
C ALA A 9 14.01 -0.20 29.45
N TYR A 10 15.01 -0.93 28.94
CA TYR A 10 14.87 -1.70 27.70
C TYR A 10 13.90 -2.89 27.85
N ALA A 11 13.78 -3.46 29.05
CA ALA A 11 12.78 -4.47 29.36
C ALA A 11 11.34 -3.96 29.15
N ALA A 12 11.07 -2.65 29.28
CA ALA A 12 9.73 -2.11 29.03
C ALA A 12 9.31 -2.26 27.56
N PHE A 13 10.24 -2.08 26.60
CA PHE A 13 9.94 -2.31 25.17
C PHE A 13 9.57 -3.76 24.90
N GLY A 14 10.38 -4.71 25.41
CA GLY A 14 10.11 -6.15 25.27
C GLY A 14 8.88 -6.65 26.03
N ASN A 15 8.34 -5.85 26.95
CA ASN A 15 7.18 -6.14 27.79
C ASN A 15 5.97 -5.23 27.45
N ASN A 16 5.74 -4.98 26.16
CA ASN A 16 4.58 -4.23 25.63
C ASN A 16 4.39 -2.81 26.22
N GLY A 17 5.48 -2.17 26.65
CA GLY A 17 5.48 -0.84 27.26
C GLY A 17 5.36 -0.82 28.79
N VAL A 18 5.26 -1.98 29.44
CA VAL A 18 5.13 -2.07 30.90
C VAL A 18 6.51 -2.18 31.57
N TYR A 19 6.89 -1.13 32.30
CA TYR A 19 8.07 -1.09 33.15
C TYR A 19 7.84 -1.85 34.46
N ASN A 20 8.83 -2.63 34.88
CA ASN A 20 8.87 -3.27 36.19
C ASN A 20 10.11 -2.80 36.94
N LYS A 21 9.94 -2.31 38.19
CA LYS A 21 11.07 -1.89 39.01
C LYS A 21 12.00 -3.09 39.31
N PRO A 22 13.30 -3.01 38.97
CA PRO A 22 14.21 -4.13 39.17
C PRO A 22 14.42 -4.41 40.66
N HIS A 23 14.43 -5.69 41.02
CA HIS A 23 14.59 -6.16 42.40
C HIS A 23 15.26 -7.55 42.42
N THR A 24 16.05 -7.81 43.48
CA THR A 24 16.80 -9.07 43.62
C THR A 24 16.16 -10.02 44.64
N ILE A 25 15.58 -9.48 45.73
CA ILE A 25 14.92 -10.26 46.78
C ILE A 25 13.49 -10.57 46.32
N LYS A 26 13.11 -11.85 46.27
CA LYS A 26 11.76 -12.31 45.93
C LYS A 26 10.85 -12.47 47.16
N GLU A 27 11.36 -13.16 48.18
CA GLU A 27 10.69 -13.33 49.47
C GLU A 27 11.71 -13.38 50.62
N ILE A 28 11.25 -13.01 51.82
CA ILE A 28 11.92 -13.22 53.09
C ILE A 28 11.05 -14.17 53.89
N VAL A 29 11.62 -15.29 54.35
CA VAL A 29 10.93 -16.32 55.13
C VAL A 29 11.45 -16.30 56.57
N PHE A 30 10.53 -16.21 57.53
CA PHE A 30 10.85 -16.18 58.96
C PHE A 30 10.87 -17.60 59.56
N ARG A 31 11.43 -17.72 60.78
CA ARG A 31 11.54 -19.01 61.49
C ARG A 31 10.21 -19.64 61.87
N ASP A 32 9.15 -18.83 61.97
CA ASP A 32 7.77 -19.27 62.23
C ASP A 32 7.03 -19.70 60.94
N GLY A 33 7.70 -19.64 59.77
CA GLY A 33 7.11 -19.94 58.47
C GLY A 33 6.35 -18.77 57.83
N SER A 34 6.22 -17.62 58.50
CA SER A 34 5.65 -16.41 57.90
C SER A 34 6.54 -15.86 56.78
N LYS A 35 5.95 -15.10 55.84
CA LYS A 35 6.63 -14.61 54.65
C LYS A 35 6.34 -13.15 54.37
N ILE A 36 7.36 -12.41 53.93
CA ILE A 36 7.22 -11.13 53.22
C ILE A 36 7.59 -11.37 51.76
N THR A 37 6.63 -11.23 50.85
CA THR A 37 6.87 -11.26 49.41
C THR A 37 7.15 -9.86 48.89
N ASN A 38 8.20 -9.71 48.09
CA ASN A 38 8.48 -8.48 47.36
C ASN A 38 7.87 -8.58 45.95
N LYS A 39 6.83 -7.79 45.68
CA LYS A 39 6.22 -7.66 44.36
C LYS A 39 6.66 -6.33 43.75
N ALA A 40 7.15 -6.36 42.50
CA ALA A 40 7.30 -5.13 41.75
C ALA A 40 5.93 -4.68 41.26
N GLU A 41 5.56 -3.44 41.56
CA GLU A 41 4.39 -2.81 40.97
C GLU A 41 4.70 -2.44 39.51
N PRO A 42 3.91 -2.92 38.53
CA PRO A 42 4.09 -2.59 37.13
C PRO A 42 3.61 -1.16 36.84
N VAL A 43 4.32 -0.46 35.95
CA VAL A 43 3.95 0.88 35.48
C VAL A 43 3.88 0.87 33.95
N VAL A 44 2.74 1.28 33.38
CA VAL A 44 2.65 1.51 31.93
C VAL A 44 3.47 2.75 31.60
N ALA A 45 4.62 2.55 30.96
CA ALA A 45 5.55 3.63 30.62
C ALA A 45 5.35 4.17 29.19
N MET A 46 4.73 3.37 28.32
CA MET A 46 4.35 3.73 26.95
C MET A 46 3.26 2.78 26.44
N ASN A 47 2.61 3.16 25.35
CA ASN A 47 1.61 2.30 24.70
C ASN A 47 2.27 1.12 23.96
N ASN A 48 1.50 0.05 23.76
CA ASN A 48 1.99 -1.19 23.13
C ASN A 48 2.48 -0.98 21.69
N TYR A 49 1.87 -0.07 20.93
CA TYR A 49 2.30 0.28 19.58
C TYR A 49 3.67 0.96 19.60
N THR A 50 3.92 1.90 20.53
CA THR A 50 5.22 2.54 20.71
C THR A 50 6.29 1.52 21.05
N ALA A 51 5.99 0.62 22.00
CA ALA A 51 6.89 -0.45 22.39
C ALA A 51 7.24 -1.35 21.19
N TYR A 52 6.24 -1.81 20.43
CA TYR A 52 6.46 -2.67 19.27
C TYR A 52 7.22 -1.96 18.13
N MET A 53 6.88 -0.73 17.78
CA MET A 53 7.57 0.02 16.70
C MET A 53 9.03 0.31 17.05
N ILE A 54 9.33 0.66 18.31
CA ILE A 54 10.71 0.78 18.80
C ILE A 54 11.42 -0.58 18.76
N THR A 55 10.75 -1.67 19.18
CA THR A 55 11.31 -3.02 19.08
C THR A 55 11.63 -3.40 17.63
N ASP A 56 10.76 -3.08 16.67
CA ASP A 56 10.97 -3.38 15.26
C ASP A 56 12.23 -2.70 14.70
N MET A 57 12.36 -1.38 14.88
CA MET A 57 13.57 -0.64 14.52
C MET A 57 14.83 -1.16 15.24
N LEU A 58 14.70 -1.68 16.47
CA LEU A 58 15.81 -2.27 17.22
C LEU A 58 16.12 -3.73 16.85
N ARG A 59 15.22 -4.45 16.14
CA ARG A 59 15.55 -5.74 15.49
C ARG A 59 16.50 -5.51 14.31
N ASP A 60 16.29 -4.43 13.56
CA ASP A 60 17.13 -4.09 12.40
C ASP A 60 18.61 -3.87 12.77
N VAL A 61 18.87 -3.25 13.92
CA VAL A 61 20.23 -3.02 14.43
C VAL A 61 21.03 -4.31 14.62
N VAL A 62 20.38 -5.42 14.97
CA VAL A 62 21.00 -6.74 15.22
C VAL A 62 20.80 -7.73 14.05
N SER A 63 20.14 -7.31 12.98
CA SER A 63 19.80 -8.12 11.82
C SER A 63 21.01 -8.42 10.91
N SER A 64 20.77 -8.87 9.68
CA SER A 64 21.77 -8.92 8.59
C SER A 64 21.59 -7.80 7.56
N LYS A 65 20.73 -6.81 7.81
CA LYS A 65 20.51 -5.69 6.88
C LYS A 65 21.80 -4.86 6.71
N PRO A 66 21.99 -4.21 5.53
CA PRO A 66 23.09 -3.27 5.34
C PRO A 66 23.13 -2.21 6.44
N ASN A 67 24.35 -1.81 6.85
CA ASN A 67 24.61 -0.80 7.89
C ASN A 67 24.11 -1.13 9.31
N ALA A 68 23.63 -2.37 9.57
CA ALA A 68 23.33 -2.83 10.92
C ALA A 68 24.59 -2.78 11.82
N THR A 69 24.50 -2.15 12.99
CA THR A 69 25.67 -1.87 13.86
C THR A 69 25.88 -2.88 15.00
N GLY A 70 24.83 -3.64 15.34
CA GLY A 70 24.78 -4.61 16.44
C GLY A 70 24.89 -6.07 15.99
N THR A 71 25.40 -6.34 14.79
CA THR A 71 25.36 -7.68 14.17
C THR A 71 26.09 -8.76 14.98
N ALA A 72 27.11 -8.41 15.76
CA ALA A 72 27.83 -9.34 16.63
C ALA A 72 27.05 -9.71 17.91
N ALA A 73 25.95 -9.01 18.21
CA ALA A 73 25.04 -9.35 19.31
C ALA A 73 23.97 -10.38 18.90
N ARG A 74 23.88 -10.73 17.62
CA ARG A 74 22.88 -11.66 17.10
C ARG A 74 22.97 -13.04 17.76
N VAL A 75 21.82 -13.64 18.05
CA VAL A 75 21.67 -15.01 18.55
C VAL A 75 20.86 -15.80 17.53
N SER A 76 21.35 -16.96 17.11
CA SER A 76 20.65 -17.78 16.11
C SER A 76 19.35 -18.35 16.67
N GLY A 77 18.27 -18.29 15.90
CA GLY A 77 16.96 -18.82 16.28
C GLY A 77 16.19 -18.00 17.34
N LEU A 78 16.74 -16.90 17.86
CA LEU A 78 16.11 -16.08 18.90
C LEU A 78 15.68 -14.71 18.34
N ASP A 79 14.43 -14.33 18.59
CA ASP A 79 13.92 -12.99 18.24
C ASP A 79 14.40 -11.98 19.30
N ILE A 80 15.34 -11.13 18.91
CA ILE A 80 15.96 -10.14 19.79
C ILE A 80 15.99 -8.76 19.15
N ALA A 81 15.95 -7.73 19.98
CA ALA A 81 16.12 -6.34 19.62
C ALA A 81 17.19 -5.71 20.52
N GLY A 82 17.94 -4.72 20.03
CA GLY A 82 18.95 -4.06 20.86
C GLY A 82 19.69 -2.93 20.18
N LYS A 83 20.49 -2.18 20.95
CA LYS A 83 21.22 -1.01 20.48
C LYS A 83 22.65 -0.97 20.98
N THR A 84 23.54 -0.56 20.07
CA THR A 84 24.92 -0.17 20.30
C THR A 84 25.02 1.23 20.92
N GLY A 85 25.92 1.42 21.87
CA GLY A 85 26.28 2.74 22.40
C GLY A 85 27.80 2.92 22.44
N THR A 86 28.25 4.12 22.13
CA THR A 86 29.66 4.53 22.20
C THR A 86 29.67 5.99 22.67
N THR A 87 30.47 6.32 23.67
CA THR A 87 30.65 7.71 24.12
C THR A 87 31.90 8.30 23.46
N ASN A 88 32.07 9.62 23.56
CA ASN A 88 33.25 10.32 23.07
C ASN A 88 34.02 10.97 24.23
N TYR A 89 35.31 11.19 24.01
CA TYR A 89 36.07 12.20 24.74
C TYR A 89 35.78 13.58 24.18
N ASP A 90 35.92 14.62 24.99
CA ASP A 90 35.96 16.01 24.49
C ASP A 90 37.37 16.41 24.01
N SER A 91 37.47 17.58 23.35
CA SER A 91 38.72 18.08 22.78
C SER A 91 39.82 18.36 23.80
N ASP A 92 39.46 18.73 25.03
CA ASP A 92 40.42 18.97 26.10
C ASP A 92 40.92 17.67 26.70
N GLU A 93 40.07 16.64 26.78
CA GLU A 93 40.44 15.29 27.20
C GLU A 93 41.40 14.61 26.20
N PHE A 94 41.14 14.70 24.89
CA PHE A 94 42.06 14.22 23.85
C PHE A 94 43.47 14.80 24.02
N ARG A 95 43.55 16.11 24.29
CA ARG A 95 44.82 16.82 24.52
C ARG A 95 45.45 16.45 25.87
N THR A 96 44.67 16.46 26.95
CA THR A 96 45.16 16.30 28.34
C THR A 96 45.66 14.88 28.60
N TYR A 97 45.01 13.88 28.01
CA TYR A 97 45.40 12.47 28.16
C TYR A 97 46.23 11.95 26.98
N ASN A 98 46.55 12.80 26.00
CA ASN A 98 47.32 12.46 24.78
C ASN A 98 46.75 11.22 24.06
N LEU A 99 45.45 11.26 23.78
CA LEU A 99 44.69 10.11 23.26
C LEU A 99 44.78 10.02 21.72
N PRO A 100 44.81 8.80 21.14
CA PRO A 100 44.58 8.60 19.72
C PRO A 100 43.21 9.17 19.30
N SER A 101 43.08 9.72 18.09
CA SER A 101 41.81 10.28 17.59
C SER A 101 40.66 9.26 17.48
N THR A 102 40.97 7.96 17.54
CA THR A 102 40.01 6.84 17.58
C THR A 102 39.76 6.31 19.00
N ALA A 103 40.21 7.00 20.05
CA ALA A 103 39.93 6.63 21.44
C ALA A 103 38.47 6.91 21.81
N VAL A 104 37.86 6.02 22.60
CA VAL A 104 36.55 6.24 23.25
C VAL A 104 36.59 5.77 24.71
N PRO A 105 35.87 6.42 25.65
CA PRO A 105 35.88 6.02 27.05
C PRO A 105 34.97 4.81 27.32
N ASP A 106 33.79 4.76 26.69
CA ASP A 106 32.80 3.72 26.93
C ASP A 106 32.31 3.07 25.65
N SER A 107 32.05 1.77 25.73
CA SER A 107 31.25 1.01 24.76
C SER A 107 30.12 0.26 25.48
N TRP A 108 28.97 0.19 24.82
CA TRP A 108 27.75 -0.38 25.36
C TRP A 108 27.05 -1.26 24.33
N PHE A 109 26.40 -2.30 24.82
CA PHE A 109 25.30 -2.94 24.10
C PHE A 109 24.16 -3.23 25.08
N VAL A 110 22.95 -2.87 24.71
CA VAL A 110 21.74 -3.20 25.46
C VAL A 110 20.75 -3.86 24.53
N GLY A 111 20.28 -5.05 24.90
CA GLY A 111 19.35 -5.81 24.08
C GLY A 111 18.38 -6.63 24.94
N TYR A 112 17.36 -7.16 24.29
CA TYR A 112 16.30 -7.91 24.93
C TYR A 112 15.63 -8.90 23.98
N SER A 113 15.05 -9.94 24.58
CA SER A 113 13.99 -10.77 24.02
C SER A 113 12.69 -10.49 24.80
N THR A 114 11.63 -11.27 24.58
CA THR A 114 10.42 -11.24 25.43
C THR A 114 10.65 -11.75 26.85
N ASN A 115 11.72 -12.53 27.09
CA ASN A 115 12.01 -13.14 28.39
C ASN A 115 13.08 -12.40 29.21
N TYR A 116 14.06 -11.77 28.53
CA TYR A 116 15.25 -11.22 29.18
C TYR A 116 15.66 -9.87 28.58
N SER A 117 16.13 -8.95 29.42
CA SER A 117 16.87 -7.76 28.99
C SER A 117 18.25 -7.72 29.65
N ILE A 118 19.27 -7.38 28.88
CA ILE A 118 20.68 -7.39 29.30
C ILE A 118 21.31 -6.08 28.82
N ALA A 119 21.93 -5.35 29.74
CA ALA A 119 22.79 -4.21 29.44
C ALA A 119 24.23 -4.55 29.79
N ILE A 120 25.14 -4.37 28.84
CA ILE A 120 26.58 -4.60 29.02
C ILE A 120 27.32 -3.31 28.71
N TRP A 121 28.20 -2.93 29.62
CA TRP A 121 29.18 -1.85 29.49
C TRP A 121 30.58 -2.44 29.44
N SER A 122 31.44 -1.85 28.61
CA SER A 122 32.88 -1.97 28.71
C SER A 122 33.52 -0.58 28.68
N GLY A 123 34.54 -0.42 29.50
CA GLY A 123 35.30 0.82 29.68
C GLY A 123 36.33 0.59 30.78
N TYR A 124 37.21 1.57 30.98
CA TYR A 124 38.22 1.52 32.04
C TYR A 124 37.78 2.37 33.23
N GLU A 125 38.17 1.97 34.45
CA GLU A 125 37.88 2.70 35.69
C GLU A 125 38.43 4.14 35.65
N LYS A 126 39.63 4.32 35.09
CA LYS A 126 40.27 5.62 34.93
C LYS A 126 39.94 6.16 33.56
N ARG A 127 39.26 7.31 33.53
CA ARG A 127 38.81 7.97 32.30
C ARG A 127 39.94 8.23 31.27
N LYS A 128 41.18 8.40 31.72
CA LYS A 128 42.36 8.58 30.84
C LYS A 128 42.85 7.32 30.12
N ASP A 129 42.37 6.13 30.51
CA ASP A 129 42.76 4.85 29.91
C ASP A 129 41.66 4.50 28.87
N PRO A 130 41.94 4.56 27.55
CA PRO A 130 40.90 4.50 26.51
C PRO A 130 40.67 3.10 25.93
N ILE A 131 39.47 2.87 25.41
CA ILE A 131 39.24 1.81 24.41
C ILE A 131 39.83 2.29 23.08
N THR A 132 40.69 1.47 22.45
CA THR A 132 41.40 1.86 21.21
C THR A 132 41.15 0.94 20.02
N THR A 133 40.79 -0.32 20.26
CA THR A 133 40.59 -1.32 19.20
C THR A 133 39.12 -1.55 18.85
N TRP A 134 38.86 -2.08 17.65
CA TRP A 134 37.51 -2.45 17.22
C TRP A 134 36.95 -3.66 17.98
N ASP A 135 37.80 -4.55 18.47
CA ASP A 135 37.35 -5.75 19.19
C ASP A 135 36.94 -5.42 20.62
N GLU A 136 37.66 -4.52 21.31
CA GLU A 136 37.21 -3.94 22.59
C GLU A 136 35.86 -3.20 22.45
N ARG A 137 35.67 -2.42 21.37
CA ARG A 137 34.39 -1.76 21.04
C ARG A 137 33.26 -2.74 20.68
N ARG A 138 33.58 -3.99 20.33
CA ARG A 138 32.59 -5.05 20.05
C ARG A 138 32.34 -5.97 21.24
N LEU A 139 33.19 -5.90 22.28
CA LEU A 139 33.10 -6.76 23.45
C LEU A 139 31.69 -6.80 24.09
N PRO A 140 30.96 -5.68 24.27
CA PRO A 140 29.60 -5.73 24.80
C PRO A 140 28.62 -6.54 23.94
N GLN A 141 28.76 -6.49 22.61
CA GLN A 141 27.93 -7.26 21.68
C GLN A 141 28.23 -8.76 21.79
N VAL A 142 29.51 -9.12 21.80
CA VAL A 142 29.96 -10.52 21.89
C VAL A 142 29.58 -11.15 23.22
N LEU A 143 29.72 -10.41 24.33
CA LEU A 143 29.28 -10.86 25.65
C LEU A 143 27.76 -10.99 25.70
N PHE A 144 27.00 -10.07 25.10
CA PHE A 144 25.54 -10.16 25.02
C PHE A 144 25.10 -11.43 24.29
N SER A 145 25.64 -11.68 23.09
CA SER A 145 25.28 -12.87 22.30
C SER A 145 25.56 -14.16 23.08
N LYS A 146 26.73 -14.27 23.73
CA LYS A 146 27.08 -15.43 24.57
C LYS A 146 26.14 -15.62 25.76
N ILE A 147 25.91 -14.57 26.55
CA ILE A 147 25.05 -14.65 27.74
C ILE A 147 23.60 -14.94 27.33
N MET A 148 23.06 -14.19 26.35
CA MET A 148 21.69 -14.37 25.87
C MET A 148 21.45 -15.78 25.31
N SER A 149 22.42 -16.33 24.58
CA SER A 149 22.36 -17.73 24.09
C SER A 149 22.27 -18.72 25.25
N GLN A 150 23.18 -18.62 26.23
CA GLN A 150 23.23 -19.54 27.38
C GLN A 150 22.00 -19.44 28.28
N ILE A 151 21.51 -18.23 28.57
CA ILE A 151 20.33 -18.08 29.46
C ILE A 151 19.02 -18.45 28.75
N SER A 152 18.98 -18.48 27.42
CA SER A 152 17.78 -18.84 26.65
C SER A 152 17.77 -20.30 26.19
N GLU A 153 18.88 -21.02 26.34
CA GLU A 153 19.00 -22.44 25.99
C GLU A 153 17.94 -23.28 26.74
N GLY A 154 17.21 -24.11 25.98
CA GLY A 154 16.13 -24.95 26.51
C GLY A 154 14.88 -24.20 26.99
N LYS A 155 14.76 -22.88 26.78
CA LYS A 155 13.61 -22.08 27.23
C LYS A 155 12.79 -21.54 26.08
N GLU A 156 11.48 -21.80 26.10
CA GLU A 156 10.54 -21.16 25.19
C GLU A 156 10.62 -19.63 25.35
N THR A 157 11.00 -18.94 24.28
CA THR A 157 11.06 -17.49 24.22
C THR A 157 10.20 -17.02 23.07
N LYS A 158 9.11 -16.32 23.37
CA LYS A 158 8.13 -15.91 22.36
C LYS A 158 8.71 -14.82 21.46
N ARG A 159 8.26 -14.79 20.22
CA ARG A 159 8.57 -13.70 19.28
C ARG A 159 7.82 -12.42 19.64
N PHE A 160 8.35 -11.28 19.25
CA PHE A 160 7.64 -10.01 19.42
C PHE A 160 6.42 -10.00 18.49
N THR A 161 5.25 -9.70 19.05
CA THR A 161 3.96 -9.79 18.34
C THR A 161 3.47 -8.39 17.97
N LYS A 162 3.17 -8.14 16.69
CA LYS A 162 2.60 -6.86 16.23
C LYS A 162 1.21 -6.68 16.86
N PRO A 163 0.95 -5.60 17.63
CA PRO A 163 -0.38 -5.35 18.18
C PRO A 163 -1.32 -4.86 17.06
N SER A 164 -2.63 -5.07 17.21
CA SER A 164 -3.64 -4.65 16.22
C SER A 164 -3.73 -3.13 16.03
N SER A 165 -3.18 -2.36 16.97
CA SER A 165 -2.99 -0.91 16.93
C SER A 165 -1.86 -0.45 15.99
N VAL A 166 -1.06 -1.37 15.42
CA VAL A 166 -0.04 -1.07 14.40
C VAL A 166 -0.46 -1.63 13.05
N VAL A 167 -0.40 -0.80 12.02
CA VAL A 167 -0.65 -1.13 10.62
C VAL A 167 0.62 -0.98 9.79
N GLU A 168 0.60 -1.50 8.56
CA GLU A 168 1.66 -1.33 7.56
C GLU A 168 1.08 -0.56 6.38
N ALA A 169 1.84 0.40 5.85
CA ALA A 169 1.52 1.11 4.62
C ALA A 169 2.76 1.27 3.76
N THR A 170 2.60 1.17 2.44
CA THR A 170 3.70 1.37 1.48
C THR A 170 3.73 2.81 1.03
N ILE A 171 4.73 3.55 1.52
CA ILE A 171 4.97 4.95 1.19
C ILE A 171 5.87 5.12 -0.02
N GLU A 172 5.83 6.31 -0.58
CA GLU A 172 6.84 6.81 -1.50
C GLU A 172 7.96 7.55 -0.77
N VAL A 173 9.20 7.11 -1.00
CA VAL A 173 10.39 7.61 -0.31
C VAL A 173 10.79 8.99 -0.83
N GLY A 174 10.55 10.01 -0.02
CA GLY A 174 10.96 11.40 -0.26
C GLY A 174 9.83 12.42 -0.27
N THR A 175 8.57 11.97 -0.19
CA THR A 175 7.39 12.83 -0.13
C THR A 175 7.29 13.60 1.19
N GLU A 176 6.95 14.89 1.11
CA GLU A 176 6.61 15.74 2.26
C GLU A 176 5.33 16.54 1.94
N PRO A 177 4.20 16.28 2.60
CA PRO A 177 3.98 15.26 3.63
C PRO A 177 4.15 13.83 3.08
N LEU A 178 4.27 12.85 3.98
CA LEU A 178 4.29 11.43 3.59
C LEU A 178 3.04 11.07 2.78
N LYS A 179 3.25 10.49 1.58
CA LYS A 179 2.21 9.92 0.73
C LYS A 179 2.42 8.42 0.51
N LEU A 180 1.32 7.72 0.24
CA LEU A 180 1.31 6.34 -0.25
C LEU A 180 1.94 6.27 -1.64
N ALA A 181 2.66 5.19 -1.92
CA ALA A 181 3.13 4.91 -3.27
C ALA A 181 1.97 4.50 -4.18
N SER A 182 2.07 4.85 -5.46
CA SER A 182 1.16 4.36 -6.50
C SER A 182 1.56 2.96 -6.98
N GLU A 183 0.79 2.39 -7.90
CA GLU A 183 1.15 1.16 -8.60
C GLU A 183 2.38 1.33 -9.51
N HIS A 184 2.65 2.54 -10.00
CA HIS A 184 3.76 2.86 -10.91
C HIS A 184 5.00 3.44 -10.21
N THR A 185 4.92 3.88 -8.93
CA THR A 185 6.09 4.32 -8.15
C THR A 185 7.23 3.29 -8.24
N PRO A 186 8.46 3.64 -8.62
CA PRO A 186 9.57 2.69 -8.76
C PRO A 186 9.83 1.85 -7.50
N SER A 187 10.27 0.59 -7.66
CA SER A 187 10.42 -0.33 -6.52
C SER A 187 11.47 0.09 -5.48
N ASP A 188 12.49 0.85 -5.89
CA ASP A 188 13.48 1.48 -5.02
C ASP A 188 12.95 2.73 -4.29
N LYS A 189 11.87 3.33 -4.83
CA LYS A 189 11.12 4.45 -4.24
C LYS A 189 9.98 3.99 -3.34
N ARG A 190 9.62 2.70 -3.34
CA ARG A 190 8.59 2.14 -2.45
C ARG A 190 9.19 1.64 -1.15
N ARG A 191 8.55 1.94 -0.02
CA ARG A 191 8.91 1.37 1.28
C ARG A 191 7.70 1.09 2.15
N THR A 192 7.57 -0.14 2.64
CA THR A 192 6.56 -0.48 3.64
C THR A 192 7.07 -0.14 5.03
N GLU A 193 6.34 0.71 5.75
CA GLU A 193 6.67 1.19 7.08
C GLU A 193 5.52 0.93 8.07
N LEU A 194 5.83 0.94 9.37
CA LEU A 194 4.85 0.76 10.45
C LEU A 194 4.21 2.10 10.85
N PHE A 195 2.90 2.10 11.02
CA PHE A 195 2.13 3.26 11.50
C PHE A 195 1.23 2.87 12.68
N VAL A 196 0.89 3.84 13.52
CA VAL A 196 -0.21 3.69 14.47
C VAL A 196 -1.51 3.75 13.66
N ARG A 197 -2.45 2.83 13.92
CA ARG A 197 -3.72 2.77 13.19
C ARG A 197 -4.48 4.09 13.28
N GLY A 198 -4.83 4.65 12.13
CA GLY A 198 -5.43 5.99 12.00
C GLY A 198 -4.41 7.12 11.87
N THR A 199 -3.11 6.82 11.72
CA THR A 199 -2.04 7.80 11.46
C THR A 199 -1.20 7.45 10.23
N GLU A 200 -1.56 6.40 9.50
CA GLU A 200 -1.03 6.10 8.16
C GLU A 200 -1.42 7.20 7.15
N PRO A 201 -0.57 7.50 6.16
CA PRO A 201 -0.93 8.46 5.12
C PRO A 201 -2.08 7.93 4.26
N THR A 202 -3.00 8.83 3.89
CA THR A 202 -4.22 8.50 3.13
C THR A 202 -4.16 8.96 1.67
N GLU A 203 -3.28 9.89 1.33
CA GLU A 203 -3.08 10.38 -0.03
C GLU A 203 -2.03 9.54 -0.77
N VAL A 204 -2.28 9.24 -2.03
CA VAL A 204 -1.30 8.61 -2.94
C VAL A 204 -0.49 9.70 -3.62
N SER A 205 0.80 9.44 -3.87
CA SER A 205 1.67 10.36 -4.60
C SER A 205 1.18 10.62 -6.02
N ASP A 206 1.44 11.83 -6.48
CA ASP A 206 1.12 12.30 -7.83
C ASP A 206 2.31 12.10 -8.80
N GLU A 207 3.52 11.87 -8.28
CA GLU A 207 4.78 11.82 -9.05
C GLU A 207 4.84 10.66 -10.06
N TYR A 208 4.17 9.54 -9.77
CA TYR A 208 4.13 8.35 -10.61
C TYR A 208 2.68 7.87 -10.81
N LYS A 209 1.79 8.79 -11.20
CA LYS A 209 0.45 8.39 -11.68
C LYS A 209 0.52 7.90 -13.12
N GLU A 210 -0.45 7.08 -13.51
CA GLU A 210 -0.70 6.83 -14.93
C GLU A 210 -1.23 8.12 -15.56
N GLU A 211 -0.67 8.51 -16.70
CA GLU A 211 -1.08 9.70 -17.43
C GLU A 211 -2.44 9.43 -18.12
N ASP A 212 -3.53 9.94 -17.55
CA ASP A 212 -4.86 9.79 -18.13
C ASP A 212 -5.07 10.79 -19.28
N ILE A 213 -4.78 10.33 -20.50
CA ILE A 213 -5.00 11.11 -21.73
C ILE A 213 -6.50 11.16 -22.16
N GLY A 214 -7.40 10.52 -21.40
CA GLY A 214 -8.84 10.45 -21.69
C GLY A 214 -9.18 9.44 -22.78
N ALA A 215 -10.37 8.84 -22.73
CA ALA A 215 -10.83 7.89 -23.75
C ALA A 215 -11.38 8.61 -25.00
N PRO A 216 -11.27 8.03 -26.20
CA PRO A 216 -12.16 8.36 -27.32
C PRO A 216 -13.64 8.25 -26.91
N PHE A 217 -14.50 9.04 -27.54
CA PHE A 217 -15.93 9.04 -27.23
C PHE A 217 -16.75 9.17 -28.51
N ASN A 218 -18.08 9.06 -28.41
CA ASN A 218 -18.99 9.04 -29.56
C ASN A 218 -18.64 8.01 -30.65
N LEU A 219 -17.96 6.90 -30.29
CA LEU A 219 -17.57 5.86 -31.22
C LEU A 219 -18.80 5.22 -31.88
N GLN A 220 -18.90 5.34 -33.20
CA GLN A 220 -19.96 4.78 -34.02
C GLN A 220 -19.38 3.79 -35.03
N ALA A 221 -20.20 2.80 -35.40
CA ALA A 221 -19.91 1.84 -36.46
C ALA A 221 -21.10 1.78 -37.41
N VAL A 222 -20.84 1.87 -38.73
CA VAL A 222 -21.88 1.82 -39.76
C VAL A 222 -21.45 0.91 -40.90
N ASN A 223 -22.31 -0.03 -41.28
CA ASN A 223 -22.11 -0.92 -42.42
C ASN A 223 -22.89 -0.38 -43.63
N HIS A 224 -22.27 0.53 -44.40
CA HIS A 224 -22.87 1.07 -45.63
C HIS A 224 -22.59 0.22 -46.88
N THR A 225 -21.45 -0.48 -46.90
CA THR A 225 -21.00 -1.27 -48.05
C THR A 225 -20.77 -2.72 -47.58
N PRO A 226 -21.28 -3.74 -48.29
CA PRO A 226 -21.01 -5.14 -47.96
C PRO A 226 -19.50 -5.40 -47.85
N GLY A 227 -19.08 -6.06 -46.76
CA GLY A 227 -17.67 -6.34 -46.49
C GLY A 227 -16.88 -5.26 -45.75
N LEU A 228 -17.46 -4.05 -45.55
CA LEU A 228 -16.80 -2.90 -44.91
C LEU A 228 -17.62 -2.33 -43.74
N VAL A 229 -16.96 -1.92 -42.66
CA VAL A 229 -17.55 -1.10 -41.60
C VAL A 229 -16.76 0.20 -41.49
N ASP A 230 -17.46 1.32 -41.59
CA ASP A 230 -16.92 2.64 -41.34
C ASP A 230 -17.09 3.00 -39.86
N LEU A 231 -16.01 3.45 -39.24
CA LEU A 231 -15.93 3.87 -37.85
C LEU A 231 -15.64 5.37 -37.78
N THR A 232 -16.30 6.06 -36.85
CA THR A 232 -16.03 7.46 -36.51
C THR A 232 -16.06 7.63 -35.00
N TRP A 233 -15.24 8.54 -34.47
CA TRP A 233 -15.22 8.87 -33.05
C TRP A 233 -14.80 10.33 -32.84
N ASP A 234 -15.02 10.82 -31.63
CA ASP A 234 -14.46 12.08 -31.14
C ASP A 234 -13.34 11.81 -30.14
N TYR A 235 -12.48 12.80 -29.96
CA TYR A 235 -11.38 12.79 -28.99
C TYR A 235 -10.98 14.23 -28.65
N THR A 236 -10.76 14.50 -27.38
CA THR A 236 -10.25 15.76 -26.87
C THR A 236 -8.83 15.51 -26.40
N VAL A 237 -7.86 16.21 -26.98
CA VAL A 237 -6.46 16.14 -26.52
C VAL A 237 -6.37 16.88 -25.18
N PRO A 238 -5.75 16.33 -24.13
CA PRO A 238 -5.55 17.08 -22.89
C PRO A 238 -4.60 18.27 -23.09
N GLU A 239 -4.75 19.32 -22.28
CA GLU A 239 -3.97 20.57 -22.41
C GLU A 239 -2.45 20.33 -22.36
N ASP A 240 -1.98 19.36 -21.56
CA ASP A 240 -0.57 19.00 -21.45
C ASP A 240 0.03 18.37 -22.73
N TYR A 241 -0.80 18.01 -23.72
CA TYR A 241 -0.40 17.35 -24.96
C TYR A 241 -0.88 18.09 -26.24
N GLU A 242 -1.21 19.39 -26.16
CA GLU A 242 -1.76 20.15 -27.31
C GLU A 242 -0.92 20.05 -28.61
N ASP A 243 0.40 19.97 -28.51
CA ASP A 243 1.34 19.84 -29.63
C ASP A 243 1.70 18.37 -30.00
N ALA A 244 1.14 17.38 -29.30
CA ALA A 244 1.55 15.97 -29.44
C ALA A 244 0.86 15.23 -30.60
N ASN A 245 1.56 14.26 -31.20
CA ASN A 245 1.04 13.48 -32.32
C ASN A 245 0.15 12.32 -31.85
N VAL A 246 -1.15 12.56 -31.75
CA VAL A 246 -2.13 11.53 -31.38
C VAL A 246 -2.29 10.49 -32.50
N GLN A 247 -2.23 9.21 -32.14
CA GLN A 247 -2.61 8.08 -32.97
C GLN A 247 -3.80 7.34 -32.33
N PHE A 248 -4.59 6.67 -33.15
CA PHE A 248 -5.70 5.83 -32.71
C PHE A 248 -5.45 4.40 -33.19
N GLU A 249 -5.26 3.47 -32.25
CA GLU A 249 -5.27 2.05 -32.55
C GLU A 249 -6.71 1.55 -32.58
N VAL A 250 -7.10 0.98 -33.72
CA VAL A 250 -8.40 0.36 -33.92
C VAL A 250 -8.20 -1.15 -33.89
N SER A 251 -8.96 -1.82 -33.02
CA SER A 251 -9.04 -3.28 -32.94
C SER A 251 -10.46 -3.76 -33.16
N MET A 252 -10.58 -5.00 -33.64
CA MET A 252 -11.83 -5.69 -33.89
C MET A 252 -11.81 -7.04 -33.18
N THR A 253 -12.88 -7.35 -32.46
CA THR A 253 -13.14 -8.66 -31.86
C THR A 253 -14.35 -9.29 -32.54
N SER A 254 -14.22 -10.52 -33.02
CA SER A 254 -15.32 -11.28 -33.63
C SER A 254 -15.99 -12.21 -32.61
N GLU A 255 -17.00 -12.97 -33.01
CA GLU A 255 -17.69 -13.97 -32.15
C GLU A 255 -16.76 -15.09 -31.65
N ASP A 256 -15.56 -15.25 -32.23
CA ASP A 256 -14.50 -16.14 -31.69
C ASP A 256 -13.82 -15.59 -30.42
N GLY A 257 -14.14 -14.36 -30.01
CA GLY A 257 -13.57 -13.69 -28.83
C GLY A 257 -12.14 -13.22 -29.00
N LYS A 258 -11.54 -13.35 -30.19
CA LYS A 258 -10.17 -12.94 -30.45
C LYS A 258 -10.13 -11.50 -30.95
N SER A 259 -9.50 -10.62 -30.18
CA SER A 259 -9.20 -9.26 -30.63
C SER A 259 -7.99 -9.24 -31.57
N THR A 260 -8.11 -8.49 -32.67
CA THR A 260 -7.03 -8.21 -33.62
C THR A 260 -6.96 -6.71 -33.90
N ILE A 261 -5.77 -6.13 -33.85
CA ILE A 261 -5.52 -4.76 -34.33
C ILE A 261 -5.74 -4.76 -35.85
N VAL A 262 -6.62 -3.87 -36.33
CA VAL A 262 -6.97 -3.76 -37.75
C VAL A 262 -6.31 -2.57 -38.42
N THR A 263 -6.06 -1.48 -37.70
CA THR A 263 -5.28 -0.33 -38.19
C THR A 263 -4.80 0.58 -37.06
N THR A 264 -3.85 1.46 -37.37
CA THR A 264 -3.45 2.61 -36.55
C THR A 264 -3.51 3.85 -37.43
N THR A 265 -4.14 4.93 -36.95
CA THR A 265 -4.44 6.11 -37.77
C THR A 265 -4.42 7.42 -36.96
N ALA A 266 -4.04 8.53 -37.58
CA ALA A 266 -4.18 9.87 -37.00
C ALA A 266 -5.59 10.46 -37.22
N ASP A 267 -6.32 9.97 -38.23
CA ASP A 267 -7.70 10.37 -38.50
C ASP A 267 -8.64 9.87 -37.39
N LYS A 268 -9.65 10.66 -37.01
CA LYS A 268 -10.73 10.25 -36.08
C LYS A 268 -11.79 9.33 -36.73
N ARG A 269 -11.34 8.50 -37.66
CA ARG A 269 -12.15 7.56 -38.46
C ARG A 269 -11.28 6.43 -39.01
N ALA A 270 -11.90 5.29 -39.28
CA ALA A 270 -11.27 4.17 -39.96
C ALA A 270 -12.31 3.34 -40.72
N THR A 271 -11.92 2.72 -41.83
CA THR A 271 -12.73 1.72 -42.54
C THR A 271 -12.11 0.35 -42.32
N VAL A 272 -12.86 -0.58 -41.73
CA VAL A 272 -12.42 -1.97 -41.49
C VAL A 272 -13.01 -2.88 -42.56
N SER A 273 -12.17 -3.74 -43.15
CA SER A 273 -12.56 -4.69 -44.18
C SER A 273 -12.49 -6.14 -43.69
N GLY A 274 -13.02 -7.09 -44.47
CA GLY A 274 -13.11 -8.50 -44.07
C GLY A 274 -14.29 -8.80 -43.16
N ILE A 275 -15.34 -7.97 -43.25
CA ILE A 275 -16.55 -8.08 -42.45
C ILE A 275 -17.54 -9.06 -43.10
N GLU A 276 -17.95 -10.12 -42.41
CA GLU A 276 -18.87 -11.13 -42.92
C GLU A 276 -20.33 -10.82 -42.54
N ALA A 277 -21.24 -11.09 -43.47
CA ALA A 277 -22.68 -10.93 -43.27
C ALA A 277 -23.21 -11.91 -42.21
N GLY A 278 -24.16 -11.47 -41.39
CA GLY A 278 -24.78 -12.26 -40.33
C GLY A 278 -24.02 -12.34 -39.00
N LYS A 279 -22.74 -11.92 -38.96
CA LYS A 279 -21.90 -11.94 -37.76
C LYS A 279 -21.99 -10.66 -36.92
N THR A 280 -21.62 -10.77 -35.65
CA THR A 280 -21.47 -9.67 -34.70
C THR A 280 -19.99 -9.30 -34.53
N TYR A 281 -19.68 -8.01 -34.50
CA TYR A 281 -18.33 -7.49 -34.30
C TYR A 281 -18.33 -6.40 -33.23
N THR A 282 -17.35 -6.44 -32.34
CA THR A 282 -17.05 -5.35 -31.40
C THR A 282 -15.77 -4.65 -31.82
N PHE A 283 -15.87 -3.37 -32.16
CA PHE A 283 -14.75 -2.51 -32.46
C PHE A 283 -14.32 -1.76 -31.21
N THR A 284 -13.01 -1.60 -31.02
CA THR A 284 -12.43 -0.87 -29.90
C THR A 284 -11.36 0.09 -30.41
N VAL A 285 -11.43 1.35 -29.96
CA VAL A 285 -10.49 2.41 -30.30
C VAL A 285 -9.77 2.87 -29.03
N VAL A 286 -8.45 2.94 -29.10
CA VAL A 286 -7.56 3.44 -28.05
C VAL A 286 -6.75 4.60 -28.63
N ALA A 287 -6.75 5.75 -27.97
CA ALA A 287 -5.84 6.83 -28.29
C ALA A 287 -4.45 6.53 -27.73
N ILE A 288 -3.42 6.93 -28.47
CA ILE A 288 -2.01 6.75 -28.13
C ILE A 288 -1.32 8.09 -28.34
N ILE A 289 -0.64 8.58 -27.30
CA ILE A 289 0.19 9.77 -27.35
C ILE A 289 1.56 9.37 -26.80
N ASP A 290 2.59 9.47 -27.65
CA ASP A 290 3.90 8.86 -27.43
C ASP A 290 3.79 7.37 -27.02
N ASP A 291 4.17 7.00 -25.78
CA ASP A 291 4.04 5.64 -25.24
C ASP A 291 2.80 5.43 -24.35
N VAL A 292 2.00 6.48 -24.10
CA VAL A 292 0.82 6.47 -23.23
C VAL A 292 -0.42 6.05 -24.02
N ARG A 293 -1.27 5.20 -23.43
CA ARG A 293 -2.48 4.65 -24.07
C ARG A 293 -3.71 4.99 -23.24
N SER A 294 -4.78 5.42 -23.91
CA SER A 294 -6.03 5.75 -23.23
C SER A 294 -6.77 4.53 -22.71
N SER A 295 -7.75 4.77 -21.83
CA SER A 295 -8.89 3.86 -21.70
C SER A 295 -9.58 3.64 -23.05
N PRO A 296 -10.09 2.44 -23.34
CA PRO A 296 -10.71 2.11 -24.63
C PRO A 296 -12.14 2.65 -24.77
N ALA A 297 -12.49 3.05 -25.99
CA ALA A 297 -13.88 3.21 -26.42
C ALA A 297 -14.32 1.99 -27.24
N SER A 298 -15.51 1.44 -27.00
CA SER A 298 -15.99 0.26 -27.73
C SER A 298 -17.42 0.42 -28.27
N VAL A 299 -17.66 -0.12 -29.46
CA VAL A 299 -18.99 -0.19 -30.10
C VAL A 299 -19.21 -1.58 -30.69
N THR A 300 -20.44 -2.09 -30.63
CA THR A 300 -20.80 -3.39 -31.20
C THR A 300 -21.84 -3.23 -32.31
N ILE A 301 -21.63 -3.88 -33.44
CA ILE A 301 -22.54 -3.90 -34.58
C ILE A 301 -22.79 -5.34 -35.02
N LYS A 302 -24.03 -5.63 -35.45
CA LYS A 302 -24.39 -6.85 -36.15
C LYS A 302 -24.55 -6.53 -37.63
N ILE A 303 -23.99 -7.38 -38.48
CA ILE A 303 -24.03 -7.20 -39.94
C ILE A 303 -25.24 -7.95 -40.49
N ASP A 304 -26.09 -7.28 -41.26
CA ASP A 304 -27.30 -7.90 -41.78
C ASP A 304 -26.98 -8.95 -42.86
N GLY A 305 -27.67 -10.09 -42.76
CA GLY A 305 -27.45 -11.28 -43.61
C GLY A 305 -28.22 -11.27 -44.93
N GLY A 306 -28.59 -10.09 -45.44
CA GLY A 306 -29.54 -9.94 -46.54
C GLY A 306 -29.00 -10.39 -47.90
N VAL A 307 -29.25 -11.65 -48.26
CA VAL A 307 -29.31 -12.08 -49.66
C VAL A 307 -30.76 -11.87 -50.13
N GLU A 308 -31.00 -10.85 -50.94
CA GLU A 308 -32.21 -10.84 -51.76
C GLU A 308 -32.00 -11.86 -52.90
N GLU A 309 -32.67 -13.02 -52.80
CA GLU A 309 -32.85 -13.87 -53.97
C GLU A 309 -33.82 -13.17 -54.95
N PRO A 310 -33.53 -13.12 -56.26
CA PRO A 310 -34.43 -12.49 -57.21
C PRO A 310 -35.69 -13.33 -57.40
N ASP A 311 -36.86 -12.69 -57.28
CA ASP A 311 -38.16 -13.31 -57.54
C ASP A 311 -38.21 -13.91 -58.96
N VAL A 312 -38.35 -15.24 -59.03
CA VAL A 312 -38.56 -15.96 -60.28
C VAL A 312 -40.07 -16.07 -60.54
N GLU A 313 -40.63 -15.11 -61.26
CA GLU A 313 -41.97 -15.30 -61.84
C GLU A 313 -42.00 -16.51 -62.79
N SER A 314 -43.02 -17.34 -62.67
CA SER A 314 -43.42 -18.30 -63.70
C SER A 314 -44.94 -18.50 -63.70
N PRO A 315 -45.59 -18.62 -64.87
CA PRO A 315 -47.01 -18.28 -65.00
C PRO A 315 -48.00 -19.47 -65.04
N ASP A 316 -49.27 -19.13 -64.80
CA ASP A 316 -50.54 -19.79 -65.19
C ASP A 316 -50.83 -21.24 -64.78
N GLY A 317 -52.07 -21.51 -64.32
CA GLY A 317 -52.48 -22.91 -64.09
C GLY A 317 -53.83 -23.33 -63.51
N ALA A 318 -54.86 -22.47 -63.40
CA ALA A 318 -56.30 -22.81 -63.33
C ALA A 318 -56.93 -23.71 -62.22
N ASP A 319 -58.23 -23.45 -62.03
CA ASP A 319 -59.34 -24.30 -61.53
C ASP A 319 -59.54 -24.67 -60.04
N GLU A 320 -60.62 -24.08 -59.49
CA GLU A 320 -61.51 -24.56 -58.41
C GLU A 320 -62.19 -25.92 -58.76
N PRO A 321 -62.79 -26.70 -57.82
CA PRO A 321 -63.62 -26.20 -56.72
C PRO A 321 -63.59 -26.96 -55.36
N SER A 322 -64.27 -26.36 -54.37
CA SER A 322 -64.74 -26.97 -53.09
C SER A 322 -65.98 -27.88 -53.34
N PRO A 323 -66.62 -28.59 -52.36
CA PRO A 323 -66.48 -28.64 -50.88
C PRO A 323 -66.34 -30.13 -50.39
N PRO A 324 -66.72 -30.61 -49.16
CA PRO A 324 -67.28 -29.94 -47.98
C PRO A 324 -66.79 -30.34 -46.57
N ASN A 325 -67.18 -29.48 -45.63
CA ASN A 325 -67.47 -29.66 -44.20
C ASN A 325 -67.78 -31.09 -43.68
N ASN A 326 -67.20 -31.46 -42.53
CA ASN A 326 -67.90 -32.28 -41.54
C ASN A 326 -67.62 -31.81 -40.10
N ASN A 327 -68.62 -31.98 -39.23
CA ASN A 327 -68.76 -31.35 -37.91
C ASN A 327 -68.69 -32.41 -36.77
N ASN A 328 -68.80 -31.95 -35.52
CA ASN A 328 -68.72 -32.66 -34.23
C ASN A 328 -67.30 -32.88 -33.67
N GLY A 329 -67.03 -32.63 -32.39
CA GLY A 329 -67.91 -32.01 -31.37
C GLY A 329 -67.44 -32.25 -29.93
N ASN A 330 -67.91 -31.38 -29.02
CA ASN A 330 -67.70 -31.38 -27.55
C ASN A 330 -66.25 -31.23 -27.01
N GLY A 331 -66.00 -30.44 -25.96
CA GLY A 331 -66.89 -29.50 -25.26
C GLY A 331 -66.44 -29.17 -23.83
N ASN A 332 -66.90 -28.02 -23.30
CA ASN A 332 -66.84 -27.57 -21.89
C ASN A 332 -65.45 -27.38 -21.25
N GLN A 333 -65.22 -26.48 -20.28
CA GLN A 333 -65.99 -25.35 -19.70
C GLN A 333 -65.00 -24.46 -18.90
N GLY A 334 -65.41 -23.26 -18.44
CA GLY A 334 -64.68 -22.56 -17.34
C GLY A 334 -64.10 -21.16 -17.62
N LYS A 335 -64.97 -20.20 -17.92
CA LYS A 335 -64.79 -18.74 -17.80
C LYS A 335 -64.42 -18.29 -16.34
N PRO A 336 -64.16 -16.99 -16.06
CA PRO A 336 -63.51 -15.92 -16.85
C PRO A 336 -62.63 -14.92 -16.02
N GLY A 337 -62.04 -13.92 -16.70
CA GLY A 337 -62.12 -12.51 -16.25
C GLY A 337 -60.80 -11.80 -15.92
N GLY A 338 -60.47 -10.72 -16.64
CA GLY A 338 -59.27 -9.91 -16.36
C GLY A 338 -58.88 -8.82 -17.38
N ASN A 339 -59.83 -8.25 -18.11
CA ASN A 339 -59.64 -7.03 -18.94
C ASN A 339 -59.28 -5.81 -18.03
N ASN A 340 -58.62 -4.71 -18.44
CA ASN A 340 -57.95 -4.31 -19.69
C ASN A 340 -57.16 -2.99 -19.51
N ASN A 341 -56.16 -2.74 -20.37
CA ASN A 341 -55.85 -1.45 -21.03
C ASN A 341 -55.18 -0.23 -20.32
N GLY A 342 -54.41 0.54 -21.13
CA GLY A 342 -53.83 1.89 -20.87
C GLY A 342 -52.40 1.87 -20.28
N GLY A 343 -51.32 2.38 -20.90
CA GLY A 343 -51.17 3.46 -21.90
C GLY A 343 -51.09 4.84 -21.21
N ASN A 344 -50.27 5.84 -21.60
CA ASN A 344 -49.18 5.96 -22.58
C ASN A 344 -48.47 7.33 -22.37
N ASN A 345 -47.15 7.42 -22.60
CA ASN A 345 -46.37 8.62 -23.00
C ASN A 345 -46.28 9.92 -22.16
N GLY A 346 -45.18 10.69 -22.39
CA GLY A 346 -45.00 12.11 -22.00
C GLY A 346 -43.97 12.32 -20.87
N ASN A 347 -42.67 12.54 -21.07
CA ASN A 347 -41.88 13.47 -21.92
C ASN A 347 -41.57 14.86 -21.27
N ASN A 348 -40.28 15.23 -21.35
CA ASN A 348 -39.70 16.58 -21.43
C ASN A 348 -39.33 17.38 -20.16
N GLY A 349 -38.04 17.80 -20.07
CA GLY A 349 -37.75 19.25 -20.14
C GLY A 349 -36.86 19.95 -19.07
N GLY A 350 -35.53 19.88 -19.22
CA GLY A 350 -34.56 20.97 -18.88
C GLY A 350 -34.37 21.42 -17.40
N ASN A 351 -33.49 22.36 -17.05
CA ASN A 351 -32.25 22.90 -17.68
C ASN A 351 -31.45 23.73 -16.63
N ASN A 352 -30.19 24.09 -16.91
CA ASN A 352 -29.25 24.96 -16.15
C ASN A 352 -28.74 24.45 -14.78
N GLY A 353 -27.51 24.73 -14.33
CA GLY A 353 -26.39 25.46 -14.94
C GLY A 353 -25.76 26.48 -13.97
N GLY A 354 -24.43 26.47 -13.79
CA GLY A 354 -23.72 27.45 -12.93
C GLY A 354 -22.24 27.16 -12.65
N ASN A 355 -21.34 27.84 -13.38
CA ASN A 355 -19.89 27.86 -13.17
C ASN A 355 -19.49 28.68 -11.92
N ASN A 356 -18.32 28.37 -11.31
CA ASN A 356 -17.19 29.33 -11.36
C ASN A 356 -15.82 28.75 -10.98
N ASN A 357 -14.78 29.36 -11.54
CA ASN A 357 -13.35 29.01 -11.50
C ASN A 357 -12.58 30.00 -10.57
N GLY A 358 -11.34 29.71 -10.13
CA GLY A 358 -10.69 30.59 -9.13
C GLY A 358 -9.24 30.42 -8.65
N ASN A 359 -8.33 29.80 -9.42
CA ASN A 359 -6.86 30.07 -9.52
C ASN A 359 -5.91 30.17 -8.28
N HIS A 360 -4.68 29.69 -8.49
CA HIS A 360 -3.49 29.77 -7.61
C HIS A 360 -2.78 31.16 -7.70
N PRO A 361 -1.81 31.50 -6.80
CA PRO A 361 -0.40 31.28 -7.16
C PRO A 361 0.57 30.93 -6.01
N ASN A 362 1.68 30.27 -6.36
CA ASN A 362 2.93 30.15 -5.59
C ASN A 362 3.80 31.43 -5.78
N PRO A 363 4.78 31.77 -4.91
CA PRO A 363 6.17 31.40 -5.24
C PRO A 363 7.15 31.23 -4.05
N GLY A 364 8.23 30.46 -4.29
CA GLY A 364 9.59 30.98 -4.04
C GLY A 364 10.43 30.43 -2.88
N ASN A 365 11.16 29.34 -3.17
CA ASN A 365 12.60 29.10 -2.89
C ASN A 365 13.33 29.89 -1.77
N GLY A 366 13.95 29.20 -0.81
CA GLY A 366 14.82 29.80 0.23
C GLY A 366 15.81 28.84 0.88
N ASN A 367 17.07 28.86 0.43
CA ASN A 367 18.16 28.04 0.97
C ASN A 367 18.72 28.66 2.27
N GLY A 368 18.75 27.91 3.38
CA GLY A 368 19.04 28.46 4.72
C GLY A 368 19.78 27.48 5.63
N ASN A 369 21.10 27.51 5.60
CA ASN A 369 21.98 26.72 6.45
C ASN A 369 22.02 27.31 7.88
N ASN A 370 21.61 26.56 8.91
CA ASN A 370 21.65 27.05 10.29
C ASN A 370 22.06 25.94 11.29
N ASN A 371 23.25 26.06 11.85
CA ASN A 371 23.57 25.46 13.14
C ASN A 371 22.67 26.09 14.20
N ASN A 372 22.01 25.30 15.05
CA ASN A 372 21.59 25.82 16.34
C ASN A 372 21.72 24.78 17.46
N GLN A 373 22.24 25.23 18.59
CA GLN A 373 22.25 24.47 19.83
C GLN A 373 20.82 24.40 20.36
N ASN A 374 20.36 23.21 20.77
CA ASN A 374 19.02 23.05 21.31
C ASN A 374 19.09 22.80 22.82
N ASP A 375 19.07 23.89 23.60
CA ASP A 375 18.76 23.81 25.02
C ASP A 375 17.29 23.42 25.19
N GLY A 376 17.04 22.41 26.02
CA GLY A 376 15.72 21.78 26.10
C GLY A 376 14.66 22.68 26.72
N ASN A 377 13.48 22.73 26.09
CA ASN A 377 12.26 23.05 26.81
C ASN A 377 11.12 22.11 26.38
N ASN A 378 10.63 21.31 27.33
CA ASN A 378 9.74 20.18 27.09
C ASN A 378 8.27 20.62 27.13
N GLN A 379 7.74 21.05 25.98
CA GLN A 379 6.29 21.24 25.78
C GLN A 379 5.69 19.88 25.35
N GLY A 380 4.91 19.26 26.23
CA GLY A 380 4.34 17.94 26.01
C GLY A 380 3.30 17.95 24.88
N VAL A 381 3.62 17.28 23.77
CA VAL A 381 2.63 16.94 22.75
C VAL A 381 1.75 15.80 23.31
N ASN A 382 0.45 16.04 23.45
CA ASN A 382 -0.48 14.98 23.82
C ASN A 382 -0.47 13.88 22.73
N PRO A 383 -0.38 12.60 23.10
CA PRO A 383 -0.48 11.52 22.12
C PRO A 383 -1.88 11.52 21.46
N PRO A 384 -2.01 11.02 20.21
CA PRO A 384 -3.31 10.77 19.61
C PRO A 384 -4.20 9.89 20.50
N ALA A 385 -5.51 10.11 20.45
CA ALA A 385 -6.46 9.28 21.17
C ALA A 385 -6.38 7.81 20.71
N GLU A 386 -6.59 6.87 21.64
CA GLU A 386 -6.62 5.44 21.30
C GLU A 386 -7.72 5.16 20.25
N PRO A 387 -7.42 4.43 19.17
CA PRO A 387 -8.45 4.01 18.21
C PRO A 387 -9.44 3.07 18.90
N ALA A 388 -10.74 3.29 18.65
CA ALA A 388 -11.81 2.54 19.30
C ALA A 388 -11.69 1.02 19.05
N PRO A 389 -11.98 0.17 20.05
CA PRO A 389 -11.96 -1.27 19.87
C PRO A 389 -13.04 -1.73 18.86
N PRO A 390 -12.80 -2.81 18.10
CA PRO A 390 -13.76 -3.28 17.10
C PRO A 390 -15.05 -3.75 17.75
N THR A 391 -16.18 -3.30 17.19
CA THR A 391 -17.52 -3.73 17.58
C THR A 391 -17.67 -5.23 17.37
N GLN A 392 -17.83 -6.00 18.46
CA GLN A 392 -18.23 -7.40 18.36
C GLN A 392 -19.70 -7.47 17.96
N THR A 393 -19.96 -7.80 16.69
CA THR A 393 -21.25 -8.36 16.27
C THR A 393 -21.38 -9.77 16.85
N GLN A 394 -22.47 -10.02 17.58
CA GLN A 394 -22.87 -11.35 18.06
C GLN A 394 -23.40 -12.23 16.93
#